data_AF-A0A976IT60-F1
#
_entry.id   AF-A0A976IT60-F1
#
_cell.length_a   1.000
_cell.length_b   1.000
_cell.length_c   1.000
_cell.angle_alpha   90.00
_cell.angle_beta   90.00
_cell.angle_gamma   90.00
#
_symmetry.space_group_name_H-M   'P 1'
#
loop_
_entity.id
_entity.type
_entity.pdbx_description
1 polymer ?
#
loop_
_entity_poly.entity_id
_entity_poly.type
_entity_poly.pdbx_seq_one_letter_code
_entity_poly.pdbx_strand_id
1 'polypeptide(L)'
;MLPKYLFYLAFGTFLLSGCGLETDEDSDEESDSVTSVQVEVEQNAYLPLTNATTLFYTANEASPGDIEGAVSYDVGMSNSKGYPVYKVALNGTDLKFDLYFRSTNNQIYLLGIDGPIELEGGDVIEELTFSPPIKLIGNLSDQSTSATLTGTLDDKTVEDAELPVVYTLTNTNQSFSEGNTAMPLLQTNVEASFTIPLVATPIEIAFDFSFTRGLGLVEHKGYLSDKTVPDYEIQFYDLDGLVNIMRFDQSGNIANGGSNTITVSRNGADIALSYEDYSIVNNSELAAYSWLAIENDVGTESFTTTVDISDVTYPDTLTSVQVLFESTQDGERLSGSIIVLED
;
A
#
# COMPACT_ATOMS: atom_id res chain seq x y z
N MET A 1 -26.85 28.05 27.85
CA MET A 1 -26.83 28.78 26.56
C MET A 1 -25.72 28.18 25.72
N LEU A 2 -25.96 27.98 24.42
CA LEU A 2 -25.17 27.23 23.43
C LEU A 2 -25.34 27.99 22.07
N PRO A 3 -24.53 27.76 21.03
CA PRO A 3 -23.16 28.29 20.86
C PRO A 3 -23.02 29.22 19.62
N LYS A 4 -21.80 29.73 19.39
CA LYS A 4 -21.24 30.23 18.10
C LYS A 4 -19.71 30.05 18.19
N TYR A 5 -18.92 29.65 17.19
CA TYR A 5 -19.07 29.34 15.74
C TYR A 5 -18.23 28.06 15.46
N LEU A 6 -18.32 27.26 14.38
CA LEU A 6 -18.89 27.35 13.03
C LEU A 6 -18.06 28.10 11.95
N PHE A 7 -18.08 27.57 10.72
CA PHE A 7 -17.23 27.86 9.53
C PHE A 7 -15.78 27.33 9.62
N TYR A 8 -15.22 26.67 8.59
CA TYR A 8 -15.63 26.59 7.17
C TYR A 8 -15.88 25.17 6.64
N LEU A 9 -16.90 25.05 5.80
CA LEU A 9 -17.21 23.89 4.96
C LEU A 9 -17.21 24.42 3.52
N ALA A 10 -16.18 24.10 2.72
CA ALA A 10 -16.00 24.71 1.40
C ALA A 10 -15.08 23.93 0.44
N PHE A 11 -15.44 22.71 0.07
CA PHE A 11 -15.15 22.20 -1.28
C PHE A 11 -16.34 21.35 -1.75
N GLY A 12 -17.13 21.94 -2.64
CA GLY A 12 -18.45 21.44 -2.99
C GLY A 12 -19.16 22.32 -4.00
N THR A 13 -18.59 22.44 -5.20
CA THR A 13 -19.29 23.00 -6.37
C THR A 13 -19.39 21.95 -7.46
N PHE A 14 -20.60 21.41 -7.60
CA PHE A 14 -21.05 20.69 -8.78
C PHE A 14 -20.73 21.44 -10.07
N LEU A 15 -20.32 20.70 -11.10
CA LEU A 15 -20.69 21.00 -12.49
C LEU A 15 -21.44 19.81 -13.08
N LEU A 16 -22.73 19.74 -12.77
CA LEU A 16 -23.70 19.11 -13.65
C LEU A 16 -23.85 19.99 -14.90
N SER A 17 -23.46 19.47 -16.06
CA SER A 17 -23.88 20.01 -17.35
C SER A 17 -24.58 18.91 -18.15
N GLY A 18 -25.82 18.60 -17.76
CA GLY A 18 -26.74 17.83 -18.61
C GLY A 18 -27.26 18.69 -19.76
N CYS A 19 -27.60 18.07 -20.90
CA CYS A 19 -28.25 18.75 -22.01
C CYS A 19 -29.37 17.90 -22.64
N GLY A 20 -30.50 17.85 -21.94
CA GLY A 20 -31.83 17.55 -22.50
C GLY A 20 -32.31 16.09 -22.51
N LEU A 21 -33.62 15.82 -22.46
CA LEU A 21 -34.77 16.70 -22.18
C LEU A 21 -36.04 15.83 -21.97
N GLU A 22 -36.67 15.89 -20.79
CA GLU A 22 -38.09 15.57 -20.45
C GLU A 22 -38.63 14.16 -20.87
N THR A 23 -39.59 13.50 -20.20
CA THR A 23 -40.80 13.92 -19.45
C THR A 23 -41.08 12.93 -18.30
N ASP A 24 -41.21 13.37 -17.05
CA ASP A 24 -42.45 13.50 -16.26
C ASP A 24 -42.99 12.23 -15.54
N GLU A 25 -43.63 12.51 -14.40
CA GLU A 25 -44.49 11.68 -13.53
C GLU A 25 -43.85 10.63 -12.58
N ASP A 26 -43.81 11.05 -11.31
CA ASP A 26 -44.17 10.32 -10.07
C ASP A 26 -43.38 9.08 -9.62
N SER A 27 -42.51 9.28 -8.62
CA SER A 27 -42.70 8.66 -7.29
C SER A 27 -41.81 9.29 -6.21
N ASP A 28 -42.35 9.43 -4.99
CA ASP A 28 -41.64 9.82 -3.77
C ASP A 28 -40.69 8.70 -3.27
N GLU A 29 -39.74 9.07 -2.39
CA GLU A 29 -38.76 8.19 -1.69
C GLU A 29 -37.73 7.56 -2.67
N GLU A 30 -36.44 7.87 -2.60
CA GLU A 30 -35.55 7.89 -1.44
C GLU A 30 -34.63 9.13 -1.39
N SER A 31 -34.20 9.47 -0.18
CA SER A 31 -33.07 10.38 -0.01
C SER A 31 -31.79 9.58 -0.21
N ASP A 32 -31.31 9.49 -1.46
CA ASP A 32 -29.95 9.02 -1.79
C ASP A 32 -28.90 9.99 -1.21
N SER A 33 -28.76 9.95 0.11
CA SER A 33 -27.58 10.43 0.80
C SER A 33 -26.46 9.46 0.45
N VAL A 34 -25.78 9.73 -0.66
CA VAL A 34 -24.50 9.10 -0.99
C VAL A 34 -23.58 9.37 0.19
N THR A 35 -23.48 8.42 1.10
CA THR A 35 -22.54 8.44 2.21
C THR A 35 -21.16 8.26 1.61
N SER A 36 -20.57 9.37 1.16
CA SER A 36 -19.18 9.43 0.74
C SER A 36 -18.33 8.84 1.85
N VAL A 37 -17.75 7.68 1.58
CA VAL A 37 -16.84 7.03 2.52
C VAL A 37 -15.70 7.99 2.80
N GLN A 38 -15.51 8.36 4.07
CA GLN A 38 -14.38 9.21 4.44
C GLN A 38 -13.09 8.40 4.39
N VAL A 39 -12.05 9.01 3.84
CA VAL A 39 -10.71 8.43 3.76
C VAL A 39 -10.23 8.09 5.17
N GLU A 40 -9.86 6.82 5.41
CA GLU A 40 -9.45 6.31 6.71
C GLU A 40 -8.00 6.76 6.94
N VAL A 41 -7.85 7.82 7.74
CA VAL A 41 -6.58 8.50 8.01
C VAL A 41 -5.60 7.65 8.82
N GLU A 42 -6.09 6.55 9.40
CA GLU A 42 -5.41 5.66 10.36
C GLU A 42 -5.15 4.28 9.74
N GLN A 43 -4.06 4.21 8.97
CA GLN A 43 -3.63 3.06 8.19
C GLN A 43 -2.57 2.22 8.92
N ASN A 44 -2.32 1.01 8.43
CA ASN A 44 -1.27 0.15 8.96
C ASN A 44 0.12 0.73 8.69
N ALA A 45 1.01 0.69 9.68
CA ALA A 45 2.39 1.16 9.52
C ALA A 45 3.19 0.38 8.45
N TYR A 46 2.79 -0.85 8.10
CA TYR A 46 3.40 -1.65 7.04
C TYR A 46 2.77 -1.43 5.65
N LEU A 47 1.62 -0.76 5.55
CA LEU A 47 1.06 -0.35 4.25
C LEU A 47 0.34 1.01 4.39
N PRO A 48 1.12 2.10 4.52
CA PRO A 48 0.61 3.46 4.43
C PRO A 48 0.33 3.78 2.95
N LEU A 49 -0.95 3.80 2.59
CA LEU A 49 -1.45 4.06 1.24
C LEU A 49 -1.71 5.56 1.10
N THR A 50 -0.67 6.27 0.68
CA THR A 50 -0.79 7.67 0.26
C THR A 50 -1.43 7.70 -1.13
N ASN A 51 -2.35 8.63 -1.38
CA ASN A 51 -2.99 8.76 -2.69
C ASN A 51 -2.07 9.52 -3.67
N ALA A 52 -2.10 9.14 -4.95
CA ALA A 52 -1.30 9.76 -6.01
C ALA A 52 0.22 9.70 -5.77
N THR A 53 0.69 8.57 -5.22
CA THR A 53 2.10 8.25 -5.06
C THR A 53 2.47 6.99 -5.83
N THR A 54 3.72 6.87 -6.22
CA THR A 54 4.21 5.75 -7.03
C THR A 54 5.39 5.08 -6.35
N LEU A 55 5.37 3.74 -6.33
CA LEU A 55 6.55 2.92 -6.07
C LEU A 55 6.99 2.33 -7.42
N PHE A 56 8.28 2.43 -7.74
CA PHE A 56 8.86 1.81 -8.91
C PHE A 56 9.48 0.48 -8.52
N TYR A 57 9.25 -0.54 -9.33
CA TYR A 57 9.76 -1.88 -9.12
C TYR A 57 10.56 -2.34 -10.33
N THR A 58 11.43 -3.32 -10.09
CA THR A 58 12.14 -4.09 -11.11
C THR A 58 11.59 -5.52 -11.07
N ALA A 59 11.21 -6.07 -12.21
CA ALA A 59 10.98 -7.52 -12.34
C ALA A 59 12.29 -8.28 -12.62
N ASN A 60 12.30 -9.59 -12.37
CA ASN A 60 13.42 -10.45 -12.78
C ASN A 60 13.74 -10.28 -14.28
N GLU A 61 15.02 -10.10 -14.59
CA GLU A 61 15.56 -9.86 -15.94
C GLU A 61 15.10 -8.54 -16.64
N ALA A 62 14.30 -7.71 -15.96
CA ALA A 62 13.75 -6.47 -16.48
C ALA A 62 14.71 -5.26 -16.34
N SER A 63 14.29 -4.08 -16.81
CA SER A 63 15.07 -2.85 -16.62
C SER A 63 14.80 -2.24 -15.23
N PRO A 64 15.80 -1.67 -14.53
CA PRO A 64 15.57 -1.15 -13.18
C PRO A 64 14.48 -0.06 -13.14
N GLY A 65 13.45 -0.28 -12.32
CA GLY A 65 12.32 0.64 -12.15
C GLY A 65 11.31 0.69 -13.31
N ASP A 66 11.25 -0.34 -14.16
CA ASP A 66 10.36 -0.36 -15.34
C ASP A 66 8.91 -0.77 -15.08
N ILE A 67 8.58 -1.19 -13.85
CA ILE A 67 7.21 -1.44 -13.40
C ILE A 67 6.77 -0.29 -12.49
N GLU A 68 5.78 0.47 -12.97
CA GLU A 68 5.13 1.52 -12.17
C GLU A 68 4.05 0.90 -11.28
N GLY A 69 4.12 1.10 -9.97
CA GLY A 69 3.06 0.77 -9.00
C GLY A 69 2.39 2.03 -8.46
N ALA A 70 1.39 2.54 -9.19
CA ALA A 70 0.70 3.78 -8.84
C ALA A 70 -0.41 3.53 -7.80
N VAL A 71 -0.34 4.24 -6.67
CA VAL A 71 -1.31 4.14 -5.56
C VAL A 71 -2.42 5.18 -5.73
N SER A 72 -3.67 4.73 -5.75
CA SER A 72 -4.85 5.58 -5.91
C SER A 72 -6.02 5.16 -5.02
N TYR A 73 -6.82 6.11 -4.55
CA TYR A 73 -8.06 5.82 -3.82
C TYR A 73 -9.18 5.41 -4.80
N ASP A 74 -9.72 4.20 -4.65
CA ASP A 74 -10.79 3.72 -5.51
C ASP A 74 -12.17 4.13 -4.96
N VAL A 75 -12.74 5.18 -5.54
CA VAL A 75 -14.04 5.73 -5.14
C VAL A 75 -15.18 4.72 -5.36
N GLY A 76 -15.12 3.92 -6.44
CA GLY A 76 -16.20 3.01 -6.82
C GLY A 76 -16.27 1.82 -5.87
N MET A 77 -15.15 1.13 -5.69
CA MET A 77 -15.05 0.00 -4.76
C MET A 77 -15.21 0.47 -3.31
N SER A 78 -14.68 1.65 -2.92
CA SER A 78 -14.88 2.18 -1.56
C SER A 78 -16.35 2.40 -1.23
N ASN A 79 -17.11 3.05 -2.13
CA ASN A 79 -18.55 3.27 -1.94
C ASN A 79 -19.33 1.95 -1.93
N SER A 80 -18.97 1.00 -2.80
CA SER A 80 -19.60 -0.34 -2.87
C SER A 80 -19.37 -1.17 -1.60
N LYS A 81 -18.15 -1.13 -1.03
CA LYS A 81 -17.78 -1.89 0.18
C LYS A 81 -18.13 -1.15 1.49
N GLY A 82 -18.37 0.15 1.45
CA GLY A 82 -18.67 1.00 2.61
C GLY A 82 -17.45 1.34 3.49
N TYR A 83 -16.23 1.16 2.97
CA TYR A 83 -14.98 1.48 3.65
C TYR A 83 -13.88 1.82 2.63
N PRO A 84 -12.80 2.53 3.01
CA PRO A 84 -11.73 2.91 2.08
C PRO A 84 -11.03 1.72 1.44
N VAL A 85 -10.91 1.79 0.12
CA VAL A 85 -10.17 0.88 -0.74
C VAL A 85 -9.18 1.70 -1.56
N TYR A 86 -7.95 1.22 -1.62
CA TYR A 86 -6.92 1.75 -2.50
C TYR A 86 -6.53 0.70 -3.52
N LYS A 87 -6.18 1.18 -4.70
CA LYS A 87 -5.66 0.40 -5.80
C LYS A 87 -4.18 0.68 -5.96
N VAL A 88 -3.37 -0.36 -6.00
CA VAL A 88 -1.97 -0.31 -6.44
C VAL A 88 -1.96 -0.85 -7.87
N ALA A 89 -1.90 0.06 -8.83
CA ALA A 89 -1.92 -0.27 -10.25
C ALA A 89 -0.50 -0.59 -10.72
N LEU A 90 -0.22 -1.86 -10.99
CA LEU A 90 1.06 -2.32 -11.51
C LEU A 90 1.03 -2.31 -13.04
N ASN A 91 1.96 -1.57 -13.64
CA ASN A 91 1.98 -1.32 -15.07
C ASN A 91 3.44 -1.31 -15.59
N GLY A 92 3.87 -2.44 -16.13
CA GLY A 92 5.10 -2.60 -16.89
C GLY A 92 4.83 -3.08 -18.33
N THR A 93 5.88 -3.54 -19.03
CA THR A 93 5.76 -4.04 -20.41
C THR A 93 5.03 -5.39 -20.47
N ASP A 94 5.44 -6.32 -19.61
CA ASP A 94 4.98 -7.72 -19.60
C ASP A 94 4.18 -8.08 -18.33
N LEU A 95 3.99 -7.12 -17.41
CA LEU A 95 3.23 -7.31 -16.18
C LEU A 95 2.25 -6.17 -15.98
N LYS A 96 0.94 -6.47 -15.97
CA LYS A 96 -0.10 -5.44 -15.81
C LYS A 96 -1.36 -5.94 -15.11
N PHE A 97 -1.52 -5.53 -13.85
CA PHE A 97 -2.70 -5.82 -13.04
C PHE A 97 -2.83 -4.82 -11.89
N ASP A 98 -4.02 -4.69 -11.34
CA ASP A 98 -4.36 -3.86 -10.20
C ASP A 98 -4.52 -4.73 -8.93
N LEU A 99 -3.94 -4.30 -7.82
CA LEU A 99 -4.17 -4.88 -6.49
C LEU A 99 -5.06 -3.98 -5.65
N TYR A 100 -6.13 -4.53 -5.08
CA TYR A 100 -7.02 -3.77 -4.20
C TYR A 100 -6.74 -4.08 -2.73
N PHE A 101 -6.41 -3.04 -1.97
CA PHE A 101 -6.11 -3.13 -0.54
C PHE A 101 -7.02 -2.25 0.31
N ARG A 102 -7.26 -2.69 1.55
CA ARG A 102 -7.66 -1.82 2.66
C ARG A 102 -6.58 -1.88 3.72
N SER A 103 -6.15 -0.72 4.21
CA SER A 103 -5.20 -0.62 5.32
C SER A 103 -5.87 0.04 6.54
N THR A 104 -5.65 -0.53 7.71
CA THR A 104 -6.14 -0.04 9.02
C THR A 104 -5.01 -0.18 10.03
N ASN A 105 -4.97 0.63 11.10
CA ASN A 105 -3.94 0.58 12.16
C ASN A 105 -3.46 -0.84 12.55
N ASN A 106 -4.36 -1.83 12.60
CA ASN A 106 -4.07 -3.18 13.10
C ASN A 106 -4.06 -4.27 12.02
N GLN A 107 -4.46 -3.98 10.78
CA GLN A 107 -4.66 -5.01 9.75
C GLN A 107 -4.57 -4.44 8.34
N ILE A 108 -3.95 -5.21 7.45
CA ILE A 108 -3.97 -5.00 6.00
C ILE A 108 -4.87 -6.08 5.40
N TYR A 109 -5.71 -5.71 4.45
CA TYR A 109 -6.61 -6.62 3.77
C TYR A 109 -6.36 -6.60 2.25
N LEU A 110 -6.17 -7.77 1.65
CA LEU A 110 -6.24 -7.97 0.20
C LEU A 110 -7.71 -8.20 -0.19
N LEU A 111 -8.27 -7.31 -1.00
CA LEU A 111 -9.62 -7.42 -1.53
C LEU A 111 -9.67 -8.23 -2.81
N GLY A 112 -8.64 -8.17 -3.65
CA GLY A 112 -8.63 -8.86 -4.93
C GLY A 112 -7.57 -8.33 -5.89
N ILE A 113 -7.61 -8.91 -7.09
CA ILE A 113 -6.68 -8.69 -8.21
C ILE A 113 -7.50 -8.57 -9.49
N ASP A 114 -7.13 -7.65 -10.38
CA ASP A 114 -7.87 -7.28 -11.59
C ASP A 114 -6.89 -6.99 -12.74
N GLY A 115 -7.16 -7.54 -13.92
CA GLY A 115 -6.27 -7.51 -15.08
C GLY A 115 -5.70 -8.90 -15.40
N PRO A 116 -5.33 -9.13 -16.68
CA PRO A 116 -4.93 -10.43 -17.17
C PRO A 116 -3.59 -10.85 -16.55
N ILE A 117 -3.64 -11.89 -15.71
CA ILE A 117 -2.44 -12.63 -15.30
C ILE A 117 -2.45 -13.96 -16.03
N GLU A 118 -1.53 -14.08 -16.98
CA GLU A 118 -1.26 -15.32 -17.71
C GLU A 118 -0.56 -16.32 -16.77
N LEU A 119 -1.06 -17.56 -16.76
CA LEU A 119 -0.55 -18.68 -15.96
C LEU A 119 0.21 -19.67 -16.85
N GLU A 120 1.10 -20.48 -16.27
CA GLU A 120 1.68 -21.62 -17.01
C GLU A 120 0.57 -22.52 -17.55
N GLY A 121 0.60 -22.75 -18.87
CA GLY A 121 -0.44 -23.49 -19.61
C GLY A 121 -1.29 -22.63 -20.56
N GLY A 122 -1.25 -21.30 -20.42
CA GLY A 122 -2.07 -20.38 -21.22
C GLY A 122 -3.44 -20.06 -20.62
N ASP A 123 -3.66 -20.50 -19.39
CA ASP A 123 -4.77 -20.07 -18.53
C ASP A 123 -4.58 -18.58 -18.16
N VAL A 124 -5.67 -17.83 -17.99
CA VAL A 124 -5.66 -16.40 -17.68
C VAL A 124 -6.67 -16.09 -16.58
N ILE A 125 -6.23 -15.44 -15.50
CA ILE A 125 -7.09 -14.81 -14.51
C ILE A 125 -7.31 -13.35 -14.94
N GLU A 126 -8.56 -12.92 -15.11
CA GLU A 126 -8.91 -11.53 -15.45
C GLU A 126 -9.40 -10.77 -14.20
N GLU A 127 -10.11 -11.43 -13.29
CA GLU A 127 -10.49 -10.88 -11.98
C GLU A 127 -10.50 -12.00 -10.92
N LEU A 128 -9.94 -11.72 -9.75
CA LEU A 128 -10.07 -12.55 -8.55
C LEU A 128 -10.39 -11.67 -7.33
N THR A 129 -11.65 -11.62 -6.92
CA THR A 129 -12.14 -10.73 -5.83
C THR A 129 -12.60 -11.53 -4.61
N PHE A 130 -12.01 -11.27 -3.44
CA PHE A 130 -12.29 -11.94 -2.16
C PHE A 130 -13.43 -11.27 -1.36
N SER A 131 -14.27 -12.09 -0.74
CA SER A 131 -15.38 -11.67 0.11
C SER A 131 -15.67 -12.73 1.19
N PRO A 132 -15.31 -12.50 2.48
CA PRO A 132 -14.56 -11.36 3.00
C PRO A 132 -13.10 -11.21 2.47
N PRO A 133 -12.51 -10.01 2.54
CA PRO A 133 -11.10 -9.80 2.18
C PRO A 133 -10.12 -10.68 2.99
N ILE A 134 -9.04 -11.11 2.36
CA ILE A 134 -7.95 -11.87 3.01
C ILE A 134 -7.16 -10.92 3.92
N LYS A 135 -6.86 -11.36 5.14
CA LYS A 135 -5.98 -10.63 6.08
C LYS A 135 -4.52 -10.90 5.75
N LEU A 136 -3.67 -9.89 5.85
CA LEU A 136 -2.22 -9.99 5.62
C LEU A 136 -1.36 -9.83 6.89
N ILE A 137 -1.94 -9.38 8.00
CA ILE A 137 -1.24 -9.23 9.29
C ILE A 137 -1.70 -10.30 10.29
N GLY A 138 -0.72 -11.06 10.81
CA GLY A 138 -0.89 -12.12 11.81
C GLY A 138 -0.38 -13.48 11.31
N ASN A 139 -0.61 -14.52 12.10
CA ASN A 139 -0.44 -15.91 11.69
C ASN A 139 -1.78 -16.61 11.86
N LEU A 140 -2.32 -17.19 10.78
CA LEU A 140 -3.65 -17.80 10.74
C LEU A 140 -3.59 -19.11 9.94
N SER A 141 -4.21 -20.19 10.41
CA SER A 141 -4.38 -21.43 9.64
C SER A 141 -5.84 -21.70 9.37
N ASP A 142 -6.12 -22.47 8.31
CA ASP A 142 -7.44 -23.03 7.99
C ASP A 142 -8.57 -21.97 7.97
N GLN A 143 -8.23 -20.74 7.55
CA GLN A 143 -9.22 -19.68 7.40
C GLN A 143 -10.05 -19.94 6.15
N SER A 144 -11.31 -19.49 6.17
CA SER A 144 -12.21 -19.59 5.02
C SER A 144 -12.65 -18.21 4.56
N THR A 145 -12.77 -18.06 3.25
CA THR A 145 -13.44 -16.96 2.59
C THR A 145 -14.14 -17.45 1.32
N SER A 146 -14.80 -16.58 0.58
CA SER A 146 -15.23 -16.82 -0.78
C SER A 146 -14.46 -15.91 -1.74
N ALA A 147 -14.30 -16.34 -2.98
CA ALA A 147 -13.83 -15.49 -4.06
C ALA A 147 -14.78 -15.54 -5.25
N THR A 148 -14.87 -14.45 -5.98
CA THR A 148 -15.44 -14.41 -7.33
C THR A 148 -14.27 -14.41 -8.32
N LEU A 149 -14.33 -15.27 -9.33
CA LEU A 149 -13.29 -15.44 -10.34
C LEU A 149 -13.88 -15.28 -11.75
N THR A 150 -13.22 -14.46 -12.57
CA THR A 150 -13.45 -14.34 -14.01
C THR A 150 -12.12 -14.55 -14.76
N GLY A 151 -12.16 -15.27 -15.89
CA GLY A 151 -10.96 -15.63 -16.64
C GLY A 151 -11.18 -16.71 -17.70
N THR A 152 -10.09 -17.29 -18.22
CA THR A 152 -10.12 -18.43 -19.14
C THR A 152 -9.21 -19.54 -18.60
N LEU A 153 -9.76 -20.72 -18.31
CA LEU A 153 -9.05 -21.85 -17.71
C LEU A 153 -9.38 -23.17 -18.40
N ASP A 154 -8.40 -24.02 -18.72
CA ASP A 154 -8.60 -25.27 -19.49
C ASP A 154 -9.34 -25.03 -20.83
N ASP A 155 -8.99 -23.98 -21.58
CA ASP A 155 -9.69 -23.48 -22.79
C ASP A 155 -11.18 -23.09 -22.56
N LYS A 156 -11.63 -22.87 -21.30
CA LYS A 156 -13.01 -22.49 -20.96
C LYS A 156 -13.07 -21.12 -20.32
N THR A 157 -13.94 -20.24 -20.82
CA THR A 157 -14.31 -19.02 -20.12
C THR A 157 -15.02 -19.35 -18.81
N VAL A 158 -14.57 -18.70 -17.73
CA VAL A 158 -15.20 -18.68 -16.42
C VAL A 158 -15.68 -17.25 -16.19
N GLU A 159 -16.98 -17.09 -15.94
CA GLU A 159 -17.63 -15.79 -15.66
C GLU A 159 -18.21 -15.86 -14.24
N ASP A 160 -17.79 -14.92 -13.37
CA ASP A 160 -18.29 -14.70 -12.01
C ASP A 160 -18.45 -15.97 -11.16
N ALA A 161 -17.50 -16.90 -11.24
CA ALA A 161 -17.57 -18.13 -10.46
C ALA A 161 -17.36 -17.84 -8.96
N GLU A 162 -18.38 -18.08 -8.14
CA GLU A 162 -18.25 -18.09 -6.68
C GLU A 162 -17.54 -19.36 -6.21
N LEU A 163 -16.42 -19.19 -5.52
CA LEU A 163 -15.50 -20.25 -5.12
C LEU A 163 -15.27 -20.21 -3.61
N PRO A 164 -15.43 -21.33 -2.87
CA PRO A 164 -14.94 -21.42 -1.51
C PRO A 164 -13.41 -21.44 -1.52
N VAL A 165 -12.81 -20.53 -0.76
CA VAL A 165 -11.36 -20.41 -0.59
C VAL A 165 -10.98 -20.80 0.82
N VAL A 166 -10.04 -21.73 0.96
CA VAL A 166 -9.34 -21.97 2.23
C VAL A 166 -7.97 -21.33 2.13
N TYR A 167 -7.56 -20.56 3.15
CA TYR A 167 -6.24 -19.93 3.17
C TYR A 167 -5.52 -20.06 4.52
N THR A 168 -4.18 -20.06 4.43
CA THR A 168 -3.24 -19.96 5.53
C THR A 168 -2.41 -18.68 5.34
N LEU A 169 -2.13 -18.00 6.44
CA LEU A 169 -1.35 -16.76 6.51
C LEU A 169 -0.16 -16.99 7.43
N THR A 170 1.04 -16.76 6.92
CA THR A 170 2.27 -16.74 7.72
C THR A 170 2.93 -15.36 7.62
N ASN A 171 3.33 -14.81 8.76
CA ASN A 171 4.11 -13.58 8.85
C ASN A 171 5.51 -13.91 9.40
N THR A 172 6.56 -13.52 8.68
CA THR A 172 7.95 -13.66 9.12
C THR A 172 8.69 -12.33 9.01
N ASN A 173 9.59 -12.06 9.96
CA ASN A 173 10.50 -10.92 9.85
C ASN A 173 11.69 -11.35 8.99
N GLN A 174 11.99 -10.58 7.94
CA GLN A 174 13.12 -10.80 7.04
C GLN A 174 13.88 -9.48 6.80
N SER A 175 14.87 -9.52 5.91
CA SER A 175 15.58 -8.34 5.43
C SER A 175 15.70 -8.40 3.90
N PHE A 176 15.26 -7.35 3.24
CA PHE A 176 15.61 -7.06 1.85
C PHE A 176 17.06 -6.59 1.80
N SER A 177 17.80 -6.98 0.77
CA SER A 177 19.17 -6.55 0.53
C SER A 177 19.45 -6.56 -0.97
N GLU A 178 19.32 -5.40 -1.62
CA GLU A 178 19.65 -5.24 -3.05
C GLU A 178 20.67 -4.11 -3.24
N GLY A 179 21.75 -4.41 -3.95
CA GLY A 179 22.87 -3.49 -4.15
C GLY A 179 23.46 -3.02 -2.83
N ASN A 180 23.27 -1.72 -2.52
CA ASN A 180 23.67 -1.09 -1.26
C ASN A 180 22.45 -0.64 -0.44
N THR A 181 21.25 -1.21 -0.63
CA THR A 181 20.08 -0.89 0.20
C THR A 181 19.67 -2.11 0.99
N ALA A 182 19.48 -1.95 2.31
CA ALA A 182 18.92 -2.99 3.17
C ALA A 182 17.68 -2.46 3.90
N MET A 183 16.59 -3.25 3.90
CA MET A 183 15.35 -2.88 4.58
C MET A 183 14.80 -4.03 5.43
N PRO A 184 14.29 -3.76 6.65
CA PRO A 184 13.63 -4.78 7.45
C PRO A 184 12.21 -5.01 6.94
N LEU A 185 11.92 -6.26 6.63
CA LEU A 185 10.65 -6.71 6.05
C LEU A 185 9.77 -7.40 7.08
N LEU A 186 8.47 -7.12 7.02
CA LEU A 186 7.45 -8.10 7.38
C LEU A 186 7.04 -8.82 6.10
N GLN A 187 7.57 -10.02 5.87
CA GLN A 187 7.13 -10.87 4.78
C GLN A 187 5.82 -11.57 5.19
N THR A 188 4.83 -11.47 4.31
CA THR A 188 3.53 -12.09 4.42
C THR A 188 3.35 -13.12 3.32
N ASN A 189 3.38 -14.40 3.70
CA ASN A 189 3.02 -15.50 2.81
C ASN A 189 1.53 -15.83 3.01
N VAL A 190 0.75 -15.75 1.94
CA VAL A 190 -0.63 -16.26 1.87
C VAL A 190 -0.62 -17.48 0.97
N GLU A 191 -0.96 -18.65 1.50
CA GLU A 191 -1.31 -19.80 0.67
C GLU A 191 -2.84 -19.94 0.63
N ALA A 192 -3.44 -19.97 -0.55
CA ALA A 192 -4.87 -20.16 -0.75
C ALA A 192 -5.15 -21.32 -1.72
N SER A 193 -6.27 -22.00 -1.52
CA SER A 193 -6.74 -23.04 -2.45
C SER A 193 -8.25 -22.92 -2.67
N PHE A 194 -8.65 -23.11 -3.92
CA PHE A 194 -10.04 -23.14 -4.36
C PHE A 194 -10.25 -24.24 -5.41
N THR A 195 -11.50 -24.66 -5.61
CA THR A 195 -11.84 -25.67 -6.62
C THR A 195 -12.95 -25.14 -7.52
N ILE A 196 -12.64 -25.01 -8.81
CA ILE A 196 -13.60 -24.52 -9.80
C ILE A 196 -14.46 -25.69 -10.27
N PRO A 197 -15.80 -25.64 -10.24
CA PRO A 197 -16.64 -26.77 -10.65
C PRO A 197 -16.43 -27.29 -12.09
N LEU A 198 -15.79 -26.49 -12.95
CA LEU A 198 -15.47 -26.79 -14.36
C LEU A 198 -14.08 -27.43 -14.56
N VAL A 199 -13.23 -27.46 -13.53
CA VAL A 199 -11.85 -27.97 -13.53
C VAL A 199 -11.73 -28.96 -12.37
N ALA A 200 -11.46 -30.24 -12.66
CA ALA A 200 -11.58 -31.30 -11.65
C ALA A 200 -10.47 -31.30 -10.57
N THR A 201 -9.48 -30.42 -10.71
CA THR A 201 -8.33 -30.27 -9.81
C THR A 201 -8.47 -28.96 -9.02
N PRO A 202 -8.20 -28.94 -7.70
CA PRO A 202 -8.05 -27.69 -6.96
C PRO A 202 -6.93 -26.85 -7.57
N ILE A 203 -7.17 -25.55 -7.70
CA ILE A 203 -6.12 -24.58 -8.00
C ILE A 203 -5.58 -24.12 -6.65
N GLU A 204 -4.25 -24.15 -6.50
CA GLU A 204 -3.56 -23.61 -5.34
C GLU A 204 -2.78 -22.38 -5.78
N ILE A 205 -3.02 -21.26 -5.13
CA ILE A 205 -2.28 -20.02 -5.35
C ILE A 205 -1.53 -19.63 -4.09
N ALA A 206 -0.43 -18.91 -4.22
CA ALA A 206 0.20 -18.23 -3.10
C ALA A 206 0.67 -16.83 -3.49
N PHE A 207 0.77 -15.96 -2.48
CA PHE A 207 1.33 -14.62 -2.61
C PHE A 207 2.33 -14.37 -1.50
N ASP A 208 3.49 -13.84 -1.85
CA ASP A 208 4.45 -13.28 -0.90
C ASP A 208 4.43 -11.75 -1.01
N PHE A 209 3.87 -11.07 0.00
CA PHE A 209 3.90 -9.62 0.13
C PHE A 209 4.94 -9.22 1.19
N SER A 210 6.00 -8.53 0.77
CA SER A 210 7.06 -8.04 1.63
C SER A 210 6.85 -6.56 1.93
N PHE A 211 6.65 -6.22 3.21
CA PHE A 211 6.34 -4.86 3.64
C PHE A 211 7.45 -4.22 4.47
N THR A 212 7.87 -3.00 4.13
CA THR A 212 8.74 -2.16 4.96
C THR A 212 7.91 -1.12 5.71
N ARG A 213 8.13 -1.01 7.03
CA ARG A 213 7.41 -0.04 7.87
C ARG A 213 7.64 1.39 7.37
N GLY A 214 6.58 2.20 7.33
CA GLY A 214 6.62 3.58 6.87
C GLY A 214 6.76 3.77 5.35
N LEU A 215 6.98 2.72 4.58
CA LEU A 215 7.16 2.77 3.12
C LEU A 215 6.04 2.01 2.37
N GLY A 216 5.67 0.81 2.82
CA GLY A 216 4.63 0.00 2.17
C GLY A 216 5.15 -1.30 1.56
N LEU A 217 4.50 -1.73 0.48
CA LEU A 217 4.81 -2.95 -0.26
C LEU A 217 6.10 -2.76 -1.06
N VAL A 218 7.19 -3.41 -0.64
CA VAL A 218 8.53 -3.28 -1.27
C VAL A 218 8.93 -4.48 -2.11
N GLU A 219 8.30 -5.63 -1.93
CA GLU A 219 8.45 -6.76 -2.84
C GLU A 219 7.13 -7.53 -2.88
N HIS A 220 6.78 -8.06 -4.04
CA HIS A 220 5.57 -8.86 -4.23
C HIS A 220 5.83 -10.00 -5.22
N LYS A 221 5.37 -11.21 -4.88
CA LYS A 221 5.48 -12.39 -5.73
C LYS A 221 4.14 -13.12 -5.82
N GLY A 222 3.75 -13.51 -7.01
CA GLY A 222 2.58 -14.35 -7.26
C GLY A 222 3.01 -15.76 -7.68
N TYR A 223 2.45 -16.77 -7.04
CA TYR A 223 2.60 -18.18 -7.34
C TYR A 223 1.23 -18.74 -7.68
N LEU A 224 0.81 -18.57 -8.93
CA LEU A 224 -0.56 -18.79 -9.39
C LEU A 224 -0.69 -20.07 -10.24
N SER A 225 0.40 -20.52 -10.88
CA SER A 225 0.48 -21.78 -11.62
C SER A 225 1.23 -22.89 -10.87
N ASP A 226 2.41 -22.58 -10.29
CA ASP A 226 3.21 -23.48 -9.45
C ASP A 226 3.62 -22.77 -8.14
N LYS A 227 3.47 -23.44 -6.99
CA LYS A 227 3.90 -22.94 -5.68
C LYS A 227 5.43 -22.85 -5.49
N THR A 228 6.22 -23.32 -6.44
CA THR A 228 7.69 -23.41 -6.31
C THR A 228 8.45 -22.38 -7.15
N VAL A 229 7.82 -21.78 -8.16
CA VAL A 229 8.39 -20.75 -9.03
C VAL A 229 7.36 -19.64 -9.18
N PRO A 230 7.69 -18.37 -8.90
CA PRO A 230 6.72 -17.29 -9.03
C PRO A 230 6.45 -16.99 -10.52
N ASP A 231 5.18 -16.86 -10.89
CA ASP A 231 4.76 -16.36 -12.21
C ASP A 231 5.20 -14.90 -12.42
N TYR A 232 5.26 -14.12 -11.33
CA TYR A 232 5.94 -12.83 -11.29
C TYR A 232 6.59 -12.57 -9.93
N GLU A 233 7.69 -11.83 -9.95
CA GLU A 233 8.40 -11.31 -8.80
C GLU A 233 8.82 -9.88 -9.12
N ILE A 234 8.44 -8.93 -8.26
CA ILE A 234 8.78 -7.52 -8.38
C ILE A 234 9.40 -7.00 -7.09
N GLN A 235 10.46 -6.21 -7.22
CA GLN A 235 11.28 -5.71 -6.09
C GLN A 235 11.47 -4.19 -6.17
N PHE A 236 11.41 -3.51 -5.03
CA PHE A 236 11.45 -2.05 -4.92
C PHE A 236 12.74 -1.49 -5.49
N TYR A 237 12.60 -0.48 -6.35
CA TYR A 237 13.70 0.25 -6.94
C TYR A 237 13.75 1.71 -6.45
N ASP A 238 12.64 2.44 -6.56
CA ASP A 238 12.57 3.88 -6.27
C ASP A 238 11.13 4.31 -5.91
N LEU A 239 10.94 5.59 -5.54
CA LEU A 239 9.64 6.16 -5.18
C LEU A 239 9.44 7.58 -5.74
N ASP A 240 8.17 7.96 -5.98
CA ASP A 240 7.76 9.33 -6.34
C ASP A 240 6.49 9.73 -5.59
N GLY A 241 6.42 10.99 -5.19
CA GLY A 241 5.35 11.52 -4.33
C GLY A 241 5.46 11.16 -2.84
N LEU A 242 6.41 10.30 -2.45
CA LEU A 242 6.63 9.85 -1.08
C LEU A 242 7.85 10.50 -0.41
N VAL A 243 7.89 10.43 0.93
CA VAL A 243 9.07 10.83 1.71
C VAL A 243 10.20 9.85 1.44
N ASN A 244 11.37 10.37 1.10
CA ASN A 244 12.57 9.58 0.84
C ASN A 244 12.99 8.79 2.07
N ILE A 245 13.51 7.58 1.82
CA ILE A 245 13.96 6.66 2.86
C ILE A 245 15.24 7.23 3.49
N MET A 246 15.14 7.65 4.74
CA MET A 246 16.28 8.05 5.57
C MET A 246 17.01 6.79 6.04
N ARG A 247 18.35 6.83 5.97
CA ARG A 247 19.20 5.66 6.15
C ARG A 247 20.39 6.01 7.04
N PHE A 248 20.61 5.23 8.09
CA PHE A 248 21.75 5.37 9.00
C PHE A 248 22.52 4.05 9.16
N ASP A 249 23.84 4.14 9.10
CA ASP A 249 24.76 3.01 9.24
C ASP A 249 24.85 2.52 10.70
N GLN A 250 25.59 1.44 10.93
CA GLN A 250 25.87 0.92 12.27
C GLN A 250 26.58 1.91 13.22
N SER A 251 27.15 2.99 12.70
CA SER A 251 27.82 4.07 13.45
C SER A 251 26.98 5.35 13.55
N GLY A 252 25.73 5.35 13.08
CA GLY A 252 24.83 6.50 13.10
C GLY A 252 25.12 7.58 12.05
N ASN A 253 25.98 7.31 11.06
CA ASN A 253 26.19 8.22 9.93
C ASN A 253 25.11 7.97 8.87
N ILE A 254 24.88 8.96 8.00
CA ILE A 254 24.02 8.81 6.83
C ILE A 254 24.59 7.72 5.91
N ALA A 255 23.78 6.71 5.60
CA ALA A 255 24.16 5.60 4.73
C ALA A 255 23.64 5.76 3.29
N ASN A 256 24.31 5.09 2.36
CA ASN A 256 23.83 4.76 1.02
C ASN A 256 23.18 5.90 0.21
N GLY A 257 23.80 7.08 0.27
CA GLY A 257 23.37 8.26 -0.48
C GLY A 257 22.14 8.96 0.08
N GLY A 258 21.66 8.57 1.26
CA GLY A 258 20.55 9.21 1.94
C GLY A 258 20.86 10.64 2.44
N SER A 259 19.97 11.15 3.28
CA SER A 259 20.06 12.48 3.87
C SER A 259 19.58 12.45 5.32
N ASN A 260 20.13 13.33 6.15
CA ASN A 260 19.55 13.64 7.46
C ASN A 260 18.45 14.71 7.37
N THR A 261 18.38 15.49 6.28
CA THR A 261 17.23 16.34 5.97
C THR A 261 16.12 15.51 5.35
N ILE A 262 14.90 15.66 5.86
CA ILE A 262 13.73 14.94 5.35
C ILE A 262 13.31 15.55 4.01
N THR A 263 13.29 14.74 2.96
CA THR A 263 12.90 15.15 1.60
C THR A 263 11.77 14.28 1.07
N VAL A 264 11.03 14.80 0.10
CA VAL A 264 10.05 14.06 -0.72
C VAL A 264 10.61 13.96 -2.13
N SER A 265 10.60 12.75 -2.70
CA SER A 265 10.86 12.57 -4.13
C SER A 265 9.68 13.12 -4.92
N ARG A 266 9.94 14.01 -5.87
CA ARG A 266 8.91 14.59 -6.72
C ARG A 266 9.43 14.91 -8.12
N ASN A 267 8.98 14.15 -9.12
CA ASN A 267 9.41 14.22 -10.52
C ASN A 267 10.93 14.03 -10.69
N GLY A 268 11.52 13.07 -9.97
CA GLY A 268 12.97 12.78 -10.05
C GLY A 268 13.87 13.84 -9.41
N ALA A 269 13.35 14.58 -8.42
CA ALA A 269 14.11 15.53 -7.62
C ALA A 269 13.70 15.46 -6.15
N ASP A 270 14.68 15.54 -5.26
CA ASP A 270 14.46 15.57 -3.81
C ASP A 270 14.14 16.99 -3.34
N ILE A 271 12.96 17.18 -2.77
CA ILE A 271 12.50 18.47 -2.24
C ILE A 271 12.44 18.38 -0.71
N ALA A 272 13.13 19.28 0.00
CA ALA A 272 13.08 19.34 1.46
C ALA A 272 11.63 19.55 1.95
N LEU A 273 11.20 18.73 2.91
CA LEU A 273 9.86 18.81 3.47
C LEU A 273 9.80 19.92 4.51
N SER A 274 9.03 20.97 4.20
CA SER A 274 8.92 22.16 5.05
C SER A 274 8.12 21.90 6.32
N TYR A 275 8.64 22.36 7.47
CA TYR A 275 7.89 22.33 8.73
C TYR A 275 6.84 23.45 8.82
N GLU A 276 6.82 24.42 7.89
CA GLU A 276 5.75 25.42 7.80
C GLU A 276 4.52 24.85 7.08
N ASP A 277 4.74 23.99 6.09
CA ASP A 277 3.66 23.35 5.33
C ASP A 277 3.16 22.04 5.98
N TYR A 278 4.01 21.29 6.69
CA TYR A 278 3.69 19.99 7.26
C TYR A 278 3.92 19.93 8.78
N SER A 279 3.19 19.04 9.44
CA SER A 279 3.40 18.69 10.86
C SER A 279 3.58 17.19 11.04
N ILE A 280 4.41 16.78 12.00
CA ILE A 280 4.58 15.36 12.35
C ILE A 280 3.45 14.95 13.31
N VAL A 281 2.60 14.01 12.89
CA VAL A 281 1.40 13.62 13.64
C VAL A 281 1.60 12.46 14.61
N ASN A 282 2.59 11.59 14.38
CA ASN A 282 2.93 10.47 15.27
C ASN A 282 4.07 10.79 16.26
N ASN A 283 4.17 12.06 16.68
CA ASN A 283 5.20 12.53 17.61
C ASN A 283 5.18 11.80 18.97
N SER A 284 4.01 11.36 19.44
CA SER A 284 3.84 10.57 20.68
C SER A 284 4.51 9.19 20.60
N GLU A 285 4.40 8.55 19.45
CA GLU A 285 4.96 7.25 19.12
C GLU A 285 6.46 7.38 18.90
N LEU A 286 6.90 8.44 18.21
CA LEU A 286 8.31 8.72 17.97
C LEU A 286 9.07 9.01 19.27
N ALA A 287 8.45 9.69 20.23
CA ALA A 287 9.01 9.94 21.56
C ALA A 287 9.24 8.67 22.42
N ALA A 288 8.78 7.50 21.97
CA ALA A 288 9.14 6.22 22.59
C ALA A 288 10.53 5.71 22.19
N TYR A 289 11.13 6.25 21.13
CA TYR A 289 12.48 5.93 20.66
C TYR A 289 13.45 7.01 21.15
N SER A 290 14.00 6.90 22.36
CA SER A 290 14.88 7.94 22.93
C SER A 290 16.19 8.15 22.17
N TRP A 291 16.58 7.17 21.36
CA TRP A 291 17.70 7.24 20.42
C TRP A 291 17.41 8.04 19.14
N LEU A 292 16.16 8.42 18.87
CA LEU A 292 15.73 9.09 17.64
C LEU A 292 15.21 10.50 17.94
N ALA A 293 15.77 11.50 17.26
CA ALA A 293 15.26 12.87 17.32
C ALA A 293 14.98 13.42 15.91
N ILE A 294 13.81 14.03 15.74
CA ILE A 294 13.45 14.78 14.54
C ILE A 294 13.21 16.24 14.96
N GLU A 295 14.00 17.15 14.40
CA GLU A 295 14.05 18.55 14.78
C GLU A 295 13.85 19.48 13.57
N ASN A 296 13.29 20.66 13.82
CA ASN A 296 13.10 21.71 12.81
C ASN A 296 14.41 22.49 12.61
N ASP A 297 15.02 22.40 11.42
CA ASP A 297 16.15 23.24 11.04
C ASP A 297 15.64 24.59 10.50
N VAL A 298 15.66 25.60 11.37
CA VAL A 298 15.24 26.98 11.07
C VAL A 298 16.12 27.66 10.01
N GLY A 299 17.30 27.10 9.69
CA GLY A 299 18.17 27.60 8.62
C GLY A 299 17.75 27.16 7.22
N THR A 300 17.05 26.02 7.10
CA THR A 300 16.60 25.42 5.82
C THR A 300 15.08 25.23 5.74
N GLU A 301 14.34 25.69 6.75
CA GLU A 301 12.87 25.58 6.88
C GLU A 301 12.35 24.13 6.85
N SER A 302 13.21 23.14 7.13
CA SER A 302 12.96 21.71 6.92
C SER A 302 13.06 20.87 8.20
N PHE A 303 12.53 19.65 8.17
CA PHE A 303 12.83 18.67 9.21
C PHE A 303 14.22 18.05 9.02
N THR A 304 14.89 17.74 10.13
CA THR A 304 16.16 17.01 10.19
C THR A 304 16.10 15.89 11.22
N THR A 305 16.80 14.78 10.95
CA THR A 305 16.80 13.57 11.77
C THR A 305 18.19 13.31 12.32
N THR A 306 18.29 12.95 13.59
CA THR A 306 19.53 12.52 14.25
C THR A 306 19.30 11.24 15.06
N VAL A 307 20.36 10.43 15.20
CA VAL A 307 20.35 9.18 15.94
C VAL A 307 21.46 9.15 17.00
N ASP A 308 21.13 8.73 18.22
CA ASP A 308 22.09 8.53 19.32
C ASP A 308 22.40 7.03 19.50
N ILE A 309 23.48 6.58 18.89
CA ILE A 309 23.99 5.21 19.01
C ILE A 309 24.49 4.84 20.42
N SER A 310 24.56 5.80 21.35
CA SER A 310 24.97 5.57 22.74
C SER A 310 23.80 5.31 23.69
N ASP A 311 22.56 5.52 23.23
CA ASP A 311 21.36 5.17 23.97
C ASP A 311 21.21 3.64 24.08
N VAL A 312 20.87 3.16 25.28
CA VAL A 312 20.75 1.72 25.59
C VAL A 312 19.53 1.04 24.93
N THR A 313 18.66 1.81 24.29
CA THR A 313 17.48 1.37 23.52
C THR A 313 17.68 1.50 22.01
N TYR A 314 18.84 1.98 21.54
CA TYR A 314 19.20 1.94 20.13
C TYR A 314 19.14 0.48 19.63
N PRO A 315 18.60 0.21 18.42
CA PRO A 315 18.43 -1.16 17.96
C PRO A 315 19.75 -1.92 17.83
N ASP A 316 19.67 -3.26 17.94
CA ASP A 316 20.77 -4.20 17.69
C ASP A 316 20.61 -4.98 16.37
N THR A 317 19.51 -4.73 15.66
CA THR A 317 19.09 -5.36 14.41
C THR A 317 18.46 -4.35 13.47
N LEU A 318 18.62 -4.54 12.15
CA LEU A 318 18.09 -3.68 11.08
C LEU A 318 16.63 -3.29 11.39
N THR A 319 16.37 -2.00 11.56
CA THR A 319 15.09 -1.50 12.10
C THR A 319 14.58 -0.33 11.28
N SER A 320 13.26 -0.31 11.03
CA SER A 320 12.56 0.80 10.39
C SER A 320 11.54 1.42 11.36
N VAL A 321 11.54 2.75 11.41
CA VAL A 321 10.56 3.57 12.13
C VAL A 321 9.77 4.40 11.12
N GLN A 322 8.43 4.36 11.23
CA GLN A 322 7.55 5.20 10.43
C GLN A 322 7.50 6.62 11.00
N VAL A 323 7.60 7.63 10.13
CA VAL A 323 7.25 9.02 10.43
C VAL A 323 6.04 9.39 9.57
N LEU A 324 5.03 10.00 10.19
CA LEU A 324 3.83 10.48 9.51
C LEU A 324 3.82 12.01 9.50
N PHE A 325 3.75 12.58 8.31
CA PHE A 325 3.61 14.02 8.07
C PHE A 325 2.19 14.29 7.60
N GLU A 326 1.57 15.34 8.11
CA GLU A 326 0.25 15.82 7.68
C GLU A 326 0.38 17.27 7.20
N SER A 327 -0.06 17.51 5.97
CA SER A 327 -0.13 18.84 5.36
C SER A 327 -1.10 19.72 6.13
N THR A 328 -0.62 20.91 6.51
CA THR A 328 -1.42 21.91 7.24
C THR A 328 -2.47 22.61 6.37
N GLN A 329 -2.38 22.45 5.04
CA GLN A 329 -3.27 23.13 4.08
C GLN A 329 -4.53 22.32 3.75
N ASP A 330 -4.39 21.00 3.58
CA ASP A 330 -5.45 20.10 3.10
C ASP A 330 -5.61 18.82 3.95
N GLY A 331 -4.69 18.53 4.87
CA GLY A 331 -4.72 17.33 5.71
C GLY A 331 -4.25 16.06 5.00
N GLU A 332 -3.64 16.16 3.82
CA GLU A 332 -3.04 14.99 3.16
C GLU A 332 -1.86 14.48 4.00
N ARG A 333 -1.76 13.15 4.14
CA ARG A 333 -0.70 12.49 4.91
C ARG A 333 0.35 11.87 3.99
N LEU A 334 1.62 12.11 4.30
CA LEU A 334 2.75 11.41 3.72
C LEU A 334 3.38 10.51 4.79
N SER A 335 3.77 9.30 4.39
CA SER A 335 4.55 8.40 5.23
C SER A 335 6.01 8.36 4.78
N GLY A 336 6.93 8.30 5.73
CA GLY A 336 8.34 8.06 5.52
C GLY A 336 8.88 6.95 6.40
N SER A 337 10.00 6.36 5.97
CA SER A 337 10.75 5.33 6.71
C SER A 337 12.12 5.87 7.12
N ILE A 338 12.45 5.74 8.40
CA ILE A 338 13.80 5.91 8.94
C ILE A 338 14.36 4.51 9.20
N ILE A 339 15.38 4.12 8.44
CA ILE A 339 16.08 2.85 8.58
C ILE A 339 17.40 3.07 9.30
N VAL A 340 17.68 2.24 10.32
CA VAL A 340 18.93 2.23 11.07
C VAL A 340 19.57 0.85 11.07
N LEU A 341 20.90 0.82 11.21
CA LEU A 341 21.75 -0.35 11.03
C LEU A 341 21.72 -0.90 9.59
N GLU A 342 21.74 0.00 8.60
CA GLU A 342 22.10 -0.39 7.23
C GLU A 342 23.61 -0.73 7.16
N ASP A 343 23.97 -1.73 6.35
CA ASP A 343 25.34 -2.26 6.21
C ASP A 343 26.19 -1.52 5.15
#